data_AF-A0A2G1X458-F1
#
_entry.id   AF-A0A2G1X458-F1
#
_cell.length_a   1.000
_cell.length_b   1.000
_cell.length_c   1.000
_cell.angle_alpha   90.00
_cell.angle_beta   90.00
_cell.angle_gamma   90.00
#
_symmetry.space_group_name_H-M   'P 1'
#
loop_
_entity.id
_entity.type
_entity.pdbx_description
1 polymer ?
#
loop_
_entity_poly.entity_id
_entity_poly.type
_entity_poly.pdbx_seq_one_letter_code
_entity_poly.pdbx_strand_id
1 'polypeptide(L)' 'DLNVLPSGLNELAGITDDDIGVLAESTVESQQRLLRCNPRPVTAEDVEEVFRDALYNWE' A
#
# COMPACT_ATOMS: atom_id res chain seq x y z
N ASP A 1 7.06 -22.27 9.91
CA ASP A 1 5.79 -22.47 9.21
C ASP A 1 5.45 -21.15 8.55
N LEU A 2 5.67 -21.00 7.25
CA LEU A 2 5.40 -19.75 6.52
C LEU A 2 3.91 -19.59 6.18
N ASN A 3 3.07 -20.55 6.60
CA ASN A 3 1.62 -20.59 6.36
C ASN A 3 0.79 -19.58 7.19
N VAL A 4 1.35 -18.44 7.61
CA VAL A 4 0.67 -17.49 8.51
C VAL A 4 0.57 -16.07 7.93
N LEU A 5 1.29 -15.77 6.86
CA LEU A 5 1.17 -14.47 6.21
C LEU A 5 0.04 -14.51 5.16
N PRO A 6 -0.90 -13.56 5.20
CA PRO A 6 -1.93 -13.45 4.18
C PRO A 6 -1.29 -13.21 2.82
N SER A 7 -1.92 -13.72 1.77
CA SER A 7 -1.46 -13.60 0.40
C SER A 7 -1.58 -12.17 -0.15
N GLY A 8 -2.16 -11.21 0.57
CA GLY A 8 -2.29 -9.85 0.08
C GLY A 8 -3.08 -8.94 1.01
N LEU A 9 -3.16 -7.65 0.66
CA LEU A 9 -4.00 -6.69 1.38
C LEU A 9 -5.48 -7.10 1.36
N ASN A 10 -5.93 -7.77 0.30
CA ASN A 10 -7.29 -8.28 0.23
C ASN A 10 -7.57 -9.35 1.30
N GLU A 11 -6.68 -10.33 1.46
CA GLU A 11 -6.84 -11.38 2.48
C GLU A 11 -6.57 -10.84 3.90
N LEU A 12 -5.61 -9.90 4.05
CA LEU A 12 -5.23 -9.34 5.34
C LEU A 12 -6.34 -8.46 5.95
N ALA A 13 -6.93 -7.58 5.13
CA ALA A 13 -7.76 -6.47 5.63
C ALA A 13 -9.05 -6.27 4.83
N GLY A 14 -9.35 -7.12 3.84
CA GLY A 14 -10.52 -6.96 2.98
C GLY A 14 -10.42 -5.77 2.03
N ILE A 15 -9.22 -5.22 1.82
CA ILE A 15 -8.99 -4.08 0.92
C ILE A 15 -9.28 -4.51 -0.52
N THR A 16 -9.94 -3.63 -1.26
CA THR A 16 -10.30 -3.81 -2.67
C THR A 16 -9.66 -2.70 -3.53
N ASP A 17 -9.71 -2.86 -4.85
CA ASP A 17 -9.18 -1.84 -5.78
C ASP A 17 -9.88 -0.47 -5.59
N ASP A 18 -11.15 -0.48 -5.19
CA ASP A 18 -11.93 0.73 -4.89
C ASP A 18 -11.39 1.52 -3.68
N ASP A 19 -10.67 0.86 -2.77
CA ASP A 19 -10.11 1.49 -1.57
C ASP A 19 -8.74 2.14 -1.83
N ILE A 20 -8.03 1.71 -2.88
CA ILE A 20 -6.60 2.03 -3.08
C ILE A 20 -6.37 3.53 -3.20
N GLY A 21 -7.18 4.23 -4.01
CA GLY A 21 -6.99 5.67 -4.23
C GLY A 21 -7.08 6.47 -2.94
N VAL A 22 -8.07 6.16 -2.09
CA VAL A 22 -8.25 6.84 -0.79
C VAL A 22 -7.10 6.51 0.16
N LEU A 23 -6.62 5.26 0.16
CA LEU A 23 -5.48 4.85 0.99
C LEU A 23 -4.18 5.53 0.55
N ALA A 24 -3.96 5.67 -0.75
CA ALA A 24 -2.79 6.34 -1.31
C ALA A 24 -2.76 7.83 -0.95
N GLU A 25 -3.89 8.53 -1.15
CA GLU A 25 -4.06 9.94 -0.76
C GLU A 25 -3.83 10.12 0.75
N SER A 26 -4.49 9.30 1.58
CA SER A 26 -4.32 9.36 3.03
C SER A 26 -2.87 9.09 3.46
N THR A 27 -2.15 8.21 2.76
CA THR A 27 -0.75 7.90 3.03
C THR A 27 0.13 9.12 2.78
N VAL A 28 0.00 9.77 1.62
CA VAL A 28 0.80 10.96 1.33
C VAL A 28 0.45 12.11 2.26
N GLU A 29 -0.82 12.31 2.62
CA GLU A 29 -1.21 13.39 3.54
C GLU A 29 -0.75 13.15 4.99
N SER A 30 -0.91 11.93 5.51
CA SER A 30 -0.69 11.64 6.93
C SER A 30 0.74 11.23 7.28
N GLN A 31 1.47 10.63 6.34
CA GLN A 31 2.78 10.03 6.60
C GLN A 31 3.96 10.87 6.10
N GLN A 32 3.77 12.17 5.87
CA GLN A 32 4.78 13.13 5.36
C GLN A 32 6.16 13.00 6.04
N ARG A 33 6.19 12.75 7.36
CA ARG A 33 7.45 12.59 8.10
C ARG A 33 8.24 11.35 7.67
N LEU A 34 7.55 10.25 7.37
CA LEU A 34 8.15 8.99 6.92
C LEU A 34 8.55 9.09 5.44
N LEU A 35 7.69 9.68 4.61
CA LEU A 35 7.93 9.83 3.17
C LEU A 35 9.15 10.70 2.85
N ARG A 36 9.47 11.69 3.70
CA ARG A 36 10.70 12.50 3.56
C ARG A 36 11.99 11.67 3.62
N CYS A 37 11.97 10.51 4.27
CA CYS A 37 13.13 9.63 4.36
C CYS A 37 13.30 8.74 3.11
N ASN A 38 12.34 8.74 2.19
CA ASN A 38 12.43 7.97 0.97
C ASN A 38 13.45 8.63 0.01
N PRO A 39 14.37 7.87 -0.62
CA PRO A 39 15.41 8.42 -1.49
C PRO A 39 14.85 9.15 -2.73
N ARG A 40 13.60 8.86 -3.12
CA ARG A 40 12.86 9.58 -4.15
C ARG A 40 11.62 10.26 -3.54
N PRO A 41 11.23 11.46 -4.02
CA PRO A 41 9.91 12.01 -3.72
C PRO A 41 8.83 10.99 -4.09
N VAL A 42 7.83 10.86 -3.23
CA VAL A 42 6.72 9.91 -3.37
C VAL A 42 5.44 10.69 -3.66
N THR A 43 4.74 10.35 -4.73
CA THR A 43 3.41 10.88 -5.06
C THR A 43 2.30 9.91 -4.63
N ALA A 44 1.03 10.32 -4.74
CA ALA A 44 -0.10 9.43 -4.47
C ALA A 44 -0.13 8.27 -5.48
N GLU A 45 0.17 8.55 -6.75
CA GLU A 45 0.22 7.54 -7.81
C GLU A 45 1.28 6.47 -7.54
N ASP A 46 2.45 6.87 -7.01
CA ASP A 46 3.50 5.92 -6.59
C ASP A 46 3.00 4.95 -5.51
N VAL A 47 2.23 5.46 -4.56
CA VAL A 47 1.69 4.64 -3.45
C VAL A 47 0.57 3.74 -3.94
N GLU A 48 -0.28 4.25 -4.84
CA GLU A 48 -1.34 3.48 -5.48
C GLU A 48 -0.78 2.29 -6.27
N GLU A 49 0.31 2.47 -7.03
CA GLU A 49 0.97 1.36 -7.72
C GLU A 49 1.46 0.29 -6.74
N VAL A 50 2.08 0.69 -5.62
CA VAL A 50 2.54 -0.24 -4.58
C VAL A 50 1.38 -0.98 -3.92
N PHE A 51 0.28 -0.30 -3.60
CA PHE A 51 -0.89 -0.94 -3.01
C PHE A 51 -1.60 -1.90 -3.97
N ARG A 52 -1.65 -1.56 -5.27
CA ARG A 52 -2.20 -2.45 -6.30
C ARG A 52 -1.37 -3.71 -6.46
N ASP A 53 -0.05 -3.58 -6.48
CA ASP A 53 0.88 -4.72 -6.53
C ASP A 53 0.75 -5.60 -5.28
N ALA A 54 0.61 -4.97 -4.11
CA ALA A 54 0.41 -5.65 -2.83
C ALA A 54 -1.02 -6.18 -2.61
N LEU A 55 -1.95 -6.00 -3.55
CA LEU A 55 -3.35 -6.37 -3.33
C LEU A 55 -3.53 -7.89 -3.22
N TYR A 56 -2.76 -8.65 -4.02
CA TYR A 56 -2.83 -10.11 -4.15
C TYR A 56 -1.44 -10.73 -4.35
N ASN A 57 -1.29 -11.98 -3.90
CA ASN A 57 -0.11 -12.83 -4.09
C ASN A 57 1.24 -12.20 -3.72
N TRP A 58 1.42 -11.82 -2.45
CA TRP A 58 2.75 -11.50 -1.89
C TRP A 58 3.70 -12.70 -2.06
N GLU A 59 4.63 -12.63 -3.01
CA GLU A 59 5.72 -13.61 -3.20
C GLU A 59 7.02 -13.20 -2.48
#